data_AF-A0AAU2B3F0-F1
#
_entry.id   AF-A0AAU2B3F0-F1
#
_cell.length_a   1.000
_cell.length_b   1.000
_cell.length_c   1.000
_cell.angle_alpha   90.00
_cell.angle_beta   90.00
_cell.angle_gamma   90.00
#
_symmetry.space_group_name_H-M   'P 1'
#
loop_
_entity.id
_entity.type
_entity.pdbx_description
1 polymer ?
#
loop_
_entity_poly.entity_id
_entity_poly.type
_entity_poly.pdbx_seq_one_letter_code
_entity_poly.pdbx_strand_id
1 'polypeptide(L)'
;MLRMDGPWRITVIGKDAAFDQRAVIRASYGTSVLSGRVGEFLDVREDEWELELEHSWDGRWWPNVRVRPGPVQSLGSGARTREIRSKDADWTGGHPDHPNFVLRLDSLETTAPRAGESAGAAPEATGRAAVTGIVPGVLLSPAARAGAPMAAAIQATRATQAIQAIQATRATPPATAGAGVPAATQMVRTSSGPAPVTRRPAEEPERAAAAGQAGTAPAPRAARTSRP
;
A
#
# COMPACT_ATOMS: atom_id res chain seq x y z
N MET A 1 -11.02 -3.05 4.21
CA MET A 1 -9.89 -3.90 3.81
C MET A 1 -9.88 -4.06 2.29
N LEU A 2 -8.70 -3.97 1.67
CA LEU A 2 -8.54 -4.10 0.21
C LEU A 2 -7.92 -5.45 -0.13
N ARG A 3 -8.49 -6.15 -1.11
CA ARG A 3 -7.86 -7.36 -1.69
C ARG A 3 -6.88 -6.97 -2.78
N MET A 4 -5.75 -7.64 -2.80
CA MET A 4 -4.62 -7.36 -3.68
C MET A 4 -4.05 -8.68 -4.20
N ASP A 5 -3.64 -8.65 -5.47
CA ASP A 5 -3.12 -9.83 -6.17
C ASP A 5 -1.69 -9.62 -6.63
N GLY A 6 -0.88 -10.66 -6.50
CA GLY A 6 0.50 -10.74 -6.95
C GLY A 6 1.48 -9.99 -6.06
N PRO A 7 2.77 -10.00 -6.45
CA PRO A 7 3.84 -9.46 -5.64
C PRO A 7 3.98 -7.94 -5.82
N TRP A 8 4.04 -7.21 -4.71
CA TRP A 8 4.13 -5.74 -4.69
C TRP A 8 5.14 -5.25 -3.64
N ARG A 9 5.86 -4.18 -3.98
CA ARG A 9 6.55 -3.33 -3.00
C ARG A 9 5.59 -2.23 -2.57
N ILE A 10 5.29 -2.18 -1.29
CA ILE A 10 4.48 -1.13 -0.69
C ILE A 10 5.43 -0.10 -0.08
N THR A 11 5.35 1.15 -0.51
CA THR A 11 6.16 2.26 0.00
C THR A 11 5.25 3.33 0.59
N VAL A 12 5.56 3.84 1.77
CA VAL A 12 4.88 5.02 2.31
C VAL A 12 5.44 6.25 1.62
N ILE A 13 4.59 6.98 0.89
CA ILE A 13 5.02 8.19 0.16
C ILE A 13 4.47 9.49 0.77
N GLY A 14 3.51 9.41 1.68
CA GLY A 14 2.98 10.57 2.37
C GLY A 14 2.32 10.19 3.68
N LYS A 15 2.54 11.00 4.72
CA LYS A 15 1.80 10.97 5.98
C LYS A 15 1.56 12.41 6.40
N ASP A 16 0.29 12.80 6.43
CA ASP A 16 -0.17 14.07 6.97
C ASP A 16 -1.28 13.80 7.99
N ALA A 17 -0.86 13.16 9.09
CA ALA A 17 -1.72 12.74 10.17
C ALA A 17 -1.05 13.08 11.49
N ALA A 18 -1.83 13.60 12.45
CA ALA A 18 -1.37 13.81 13.82
C ALA A 18 -1.06 12.48 14.53
N PHE A 19 -1.77 11.41 14.16
CA PHE A 19 -1.63 10.08 14.75
C PHE A 19 -0.61 9.24 13.99
N ASP A 20 -0.03 8.27 14.70
CA ASP A 20 0.74 7.21 14.06
C ASP A 20 -0.17 6.42 13.12
N GLN A 21 0.37 6.05 11.97
CA GLN A 21 -0.32 5.31 10.92
C GLN A 21 0.45 4.02 10.66
N ARG A 22 -0.24 2.98 10.22
CA ARG A 22 0.42 1.77 9.73
C ARG A 22 -0.38 1.11 8.62
N ALA A 23 0.33 0.33 7.81
CA ALA A 23 -0.31 -0.61 6.91
C ALA A 23 -0.16 -2.02 7.48
N VAL A 24 -1.29 -2.73 7.59
CA VAL A 24 -1.36 -4.13 8.00
C VAL A 24 -1.63 -4.97 6.76
N ILE A 25 -0.70 -5.88 6.48
CA ILE A 25 -0.74 -6.79 5.34
C ILE A 25 -1.06 -8.17 5.91
N ARG A 26 -2.16 -8.77 5.46
CA ARG A 26 -2.55 -10.14 5.83
C ARG A 26 -2.40 -11.02 4.60
N ALA A 27 -1.55 -12.02 4.69
CA ALA A 27 -1.33 -12.99 3.63
C ALA A 27 -1.39 -14.42 4.19
N SER A 28 -1.34 -15.41 3.31
CA SER A 28 -1.39 -16.83 3.67
C SER A 28 -0.32 -17.25 4.68
N TYR A 29 0.87 -16.65 4.64
CA TYR A 29 1.98 -16.97 5.55
C TYR A 29 2.03 -16.10 6.81
N GLY A 30 1.08 -15.19 6.99
CA GLY A 30 0.92 -14.41 8.22
C GLY A 30 0.64 -12.93 8.01
N THR A 31 0.80 -12.18 9.09
CA THR A 31 0.53 -10.74 9.13
C THR A 31 1.84 -9.96 9.21
N SER A 32 2.02 -8.99 8.32
CA SER A 32 3.15 -8.04 8.34
C SER A 32 2.64 -6.62 8.58
N VAL A 33 3.46 -5.78 9.20
CA VAL A 33 3.12 -4.40 9.54
C VAL A 33 4.19 -3.45 9.04
N LEU A 34 3.78 -2.41 8.32
CA LEU A 34 4.62 -1.30 7.85
C LEU A 34 4.35 -0.06 8.70
N SER A 35 5.37 0.51 9.35
CA SER A 35 5.21 1.48 10.47
C SER A 35 4.78 2.90 10.08
N GLY A 36 4.37 3.10 8.83
CA GLY A 36 3.80 4.36 8.33
C GLY A 36 4.79 5.52 8.23
N ARG A 37 6.10 5.27 8.34
CA ARG A 37 7.13 6.31 8.14
C ARG A 37 7.36 6.54 6.65
N VAL A 38 7.37 7.80 6.21
CA VAL A 38 7.63 8.15 4.81
C VAL A 38 8.99 7.61 4.37
N GLY A 39 9.02 6.93 3.23
CA GLY A 39 10.19 6.25 2.67
C GLY A 39 10.37 4.81 3.15
N GLU A 40 9.65 4.37 4.19
CA GLU A 40 9.64 2.97 4.61
C GLU A 40 8.90 2.12 3.57
N PHE A 41 9.37 0.89 3.39
CA PHE A 41 8.77 -0.04 2.45
C PHE A 41 8.73 -1.48 2.97
N LEU A 42 7.82 -2.26 2.40
CA LEU A 42 7.67 -3.70 2.63
C LEU A 42 7.42 -4.39 1.29
N ASP A 43 8.18 -5.46 1.01
CA ASP A 43 7.95 -6.32 -0.15
C ASP A 43 7.00 -7.45 0.24
N VAL A 44 5.89 -7.56 -0.47
CA VAL A 44 4.90 -8.64 -0.35
C VAL A 44 5.05 -9.53 -1.57
N ARG A 45 5.39 -10.81 -1.38
CA ARG A 45 5.66 -11.77 -2.47
C ARG A 45 4.62 -12.90 -2.51
N GLU A 46 3.36 -12.52 -2.41
CA GLU A 46 2.22 -13.42 -2.26
C GLU A 46 1.27 -13.26 -3.44
N ASP A 47 0.61 -14.34 -3.83
CA ASP A 47 -0.32 -14.32 -4.96
C ASP A 47 -1.64 -13.61 -4.60
N GLU A 48 -2.12 -13.75 -3.36
CA GLU A 48 -3.31 -13.07 -2.83
C GLU A 48 -3.03 -12.60 -1.40
N TRP A 49 -3.40 -11.35 -1.11
CA TRP A 49 -3.24 -10.77 0.22
C TRP A 49 -4.22 -9.61 0.43
N GLU A 50 -4.39 -9.23 1.69
CA GLU A 50 -5.29 -8.17 2.12
C GLU A 50 -4.52 -7.02 2.77
N LEU A 51 -4.94 -5.80 2.46
CA LEU A 51 -4.39 -4.55 2.97
C LEU A 51 -5.41 -3.81 3.83
N GLU A 52 -5.00 -3.49 5.04
CA GLU A 52 -5.73 -2.64 5.98
C GLU A 52 -4.86 -1.47 6.40
N LEU A 53 -5.43 -0.27 6.46
CA LEU A 53 -4.73 0.95 6.86
C LEU A 53 -5.32 1.41 8.17
N GLU A 54 -4.47 1.62 9.16
CA GLU A 54 -4.88 1.87 10.54
C GLU A 54 -4.17 3.09 11.12
N HIS A 55 -4.79 3.71 12.12
CA HIS A 55 -4.24 4.78 12.91
C HIS A 55 -4.27 4.46 14.41
N SER A 56 -3.31 5.00 15.15
CA SER A 56 -3.26 4.84 16.61
C SER A 56 -4.06 5.95 17.29
N TRP A 57 -5.10 5.59 18.02
CA TRP A 57 -5.88 6.50 18.86
C TRP A 57 -6.15 5.83 20.21
N ASP A 58 -5.86 6.55 21.30
CA ASP A 58 -6.09 6.09 22.67
C ASP A 58 -5.40 4.74 22.98
N GLY A 59 -4.15 4.59 22.53
CA GLY A 59 -3.34 3.38 22.73
C GLY A 59 -3.83 2.15 21.95
N ARG A 60 -4.78 2.32 21.03
CA ARG A 60 -5.34 1.26 20.20
C ARG A 60 -5.22 1.59 18.73
N TRP A 61 -5.19 0.56 17.90
CA TRP A 61 -5.20 0.69 16.45
C TRP A 61 -6.62 0.58 15.92
N TRP A 62 -6.99 1.52 15.06
CA TRP A 62 -8.31 1.63 14.46
C TRP A 62 -8.19 1.67 12.95
N PRO A 63 -9.10 1.00 12.21
CA PRO A 63 -9.11 1.11 10.76
C PRO A 63 -9.42 2.55 10.34
N ASN A 64 -8.74 3.01 9.29
CA ASN A 64 -9.00 4.31 8.68
C ASN A 64 -10.42 4.36 8.12
N VAL A 65 -11.16 5.43 8.41
CA VAL A 65 -12.57 5.59 7.99
C VAL A 65 -12.76 5.57 6.47
N ARG A 66 -11.68 5.84 5.72
CA ARG A 66 -11.72 5.81 4.26
C ARG A 66 -10.40 5.32 3.69
N VAL A 67 -10.52 4.38 2.75
CA VAL A 67 -9.40 3.92 1.92
C VAL A 67 -9.84 4.01 0.46
N ARG A 68 -9.09 4.78 -0.33
CA ARG A 68 -9.35 5.04 -1.75
C ARG A 68 -8.18 4.55 -2.58
N PRO A 69 -8.32 3.38 -3.19
CA PRO A 69 -7.27 2.88 -4.05
C PRO A 69 -7.41 3.55 -5.43
N GLY A 70 -6.32 4.13 -5.93
CA GLY A 70 -6.25 4.73 -7.26
C GLY A 70 -6.28 3.68 -8.37
N PRO A 71 -6.28 4.12 -9.65
CA PRO A 71 -6.13 3.22 -10.78
C PRO A 71 -4.75 2.55 -10.78
N VAL A 72 -4.69 1.32 -11.28
CA VAL A 72 -3.41 0.68 -11.61
C VAL A 72 -2.89 1.29 -12.91
N GLN A 73 -1.67 1.80 -12.88
CA GLN A 73 -1.00 2.40 -14.03
C GLN A 73 0.10 1.45 -14.53
N SER A 74 0.12 1.17 -15.83
CA SER A 74 1.20 0.41 -16.45
C SER A 74 2.33 1.37 -16.85
N LEU A 75 3.55 1.08 -16.42
CA LEU A 75 4.75 1.91 -16.67
C LEU A 75 5.53 1.47 -17.93
N GLY A 76 4.98 0.55 -18.73
CA GLY A 76 5.73 -0.14 -19.77
C GLY A 76 6.55 -1.30 -19.19
N SER A 77 7.11 -2.18 -20.03
CA SER A 77 7.86 -3.39 -19.62
C SER A 77 7.15 -4.37 -18.68
N GLY A 78 5.82 -4.28 -18.56
CA GLY A 78 5.03 -5.10 -17.63
C GLY A 78 4.98 -4.60 -16.19
N ALA A 79 5.72 -3.53 -15.86
CA ALA A 79 5.68 -2.93 -14.53
C ALA A 79 4.36 -2.19 -14.31
N ARG A 80 3.78 -2.34 -13.11
CA ARG A 80 2.53 -1.72 -12.68
C ARG A 80 2.78 -0.91 -11.41
N THR A 81 2.12 0.23 -11.29
CA THR A 81 2.13 1.05 -10.07
C THR A 81 0.71 1.44 -9.68
N ARG A 82 0.46 1.64 -8.39
CA ARG A 82 -0.83 2.08 -7.85
C ARG A 82 -0.62 2.95 -6.63
N GLU A 83 -1.34 4.07 -6.55
CA GLU A 83 -1.39 4.88 -5.34
C GLU A 83 -2.62 4.51 -4.50
N ILE A 84 -2.46 4.38 -3.19
CA ILE A 84 -3.57 4.18 -2.24
C ILE A 84 -3.57 5.35 -1.27
N ARG A 85 -4.69 6.04 -1.18
CA ARG A 85 -4.90 7.16 -0.27
C ARG A 85 -5.85 6.76 0.84
N SER A 86 -5.61 7.22 2.06
CA SER A 86 -6.52 6.98 3.17
C SER A 86 -6.68 8.18 4.08
N LYS A 87 -7.77 8.14 4.85
CA LYS A 87 -8.14 9.14 5.84
C LYS A 87 -8.51 8.43 7.13
N ASP A 88 -7.89 8.85 8.23
CA ASP A 88 -8.03 8.26 9.56
C ASP A 88 -9.36 8.62 10.23
N ALA A 89 -9.75 9.89 10.21
CA ALA A 89 -11.02 10.37 10.78
C ALA A 89 -11.62 11.56 10.01
N ASP A 90 -12.94 11.70 10.04
CA ASP A 90 -13.67 12.84 9.48
C ASP A 90 -13.91 13.90 10.59
N TRP A 91 -13.03 14.90 10.65
CA TRP A 91 -13.14 16.02 11.57
C TRP A 91 -14.07 17.12 11.05
N THR A 92 -14.82 17.76 11.95
CA THR A 92 -15.60 18.96 11.64
C THR A 92 -14.69 20.07 11.13
N GLY A 93 -14.97 20.60 9.94
CA GLY A 93 -14.16 21.64 9.29
C GLY A 93 -12.93 21.11 8.52
N GLY A 94 -12.63 19.80 8.58
CA GLY A 94 -11.59 19.18 7.77
C GLY A 94 -12.07 18.92 6.33
N HIS A 95 -11.17 19.04 5.35
CA HIS A 95 -11.51 18.71 3.98
C HIS A 95 -11.77 17.19 3.85
N PRO A 96 -12.92 16.75 3.32
CA PRO A 96 -13.31 15.33 3.29
C PRO A 96 -12.37 14.46 2.44
N ASP A 97 -11.68 15.07 1.47
CA ASP A 97 -10.81 14.36 0.53
C ASP A 97 -9.31 14.56 0.76
N HIS A 98 -8.91 15.27 1.81
CA HIS A 98 -7.48 15.41 2.13
C HIS A 98 -6.95 14.07 2.67
N PRO A 99 -5.98 13.44 1.99
CA PRO A 99 -5.46 12.16 2.42
C PRO A 99 -4.41 12.34 3.52
N ASN A 100 -4.56 11.61 4.62
CA ASN A 100 -3.68 11.71 5.78
C ASN A 100 -2.59 10.62 5.75
N PHE A 101 -2.74 9.60 4.89
CA PHE A 101 -1.75 8.54 4.71
C PHE A 101 -1.82 7.99 3.28
N VAL A 102 -0.67 7.97 2.60
CA VAL A 102 -0.53 7.66 1.17
C VAL A 102 0.55 6.60 0.95
N LEU A 103 0.16 5.53 0.26
CA LEU A 103 1.03 4.45 -0.16
C LEU A 103 1.21 4.46 -1.68
N ARG A 104 2.41 4.15 -2.14
CA ARG A 104 2.68 3.73 -3.52
C ARG A 104 2.99 2.25 -3.54
N LEU A 105 2.35 1.53 -4.43
CA LEU A 105 2.55 0.12 -4.67
C LEU A 105 3.22 -0.02 -6.03
N ASP A 106 4.37 -0.68 -6.07
CA ASP A 106 5.11 -0.97 -7.30
C ASP A 106 5.19 -2.49 -7.48
N SER A 107 4.75 -3.01 -8.63
CA SER A 107 4.73 -4.47 -8.86
C SER A 107 6.15 -5.04 -8.88
N LEU A 108 6.35 -6.18 -8.22
CA LEU A 108 7.63 -6.88 -8.17
C LEU A 108 7.76 -7.98 -9.24
N GLU A 109 6.80 -8.07 -10.16
CA GLU A 109 6.87 -9.04 -11.25
C GLU A 109 8.18 -8.87 -12.02
N THR A 110 8.99 -9.92 -11.97
CA THR A 110 10.16 -10.00 -12.83
C THR A 110 9.65 -10.20 -14.24
N THR A 111 9.89 -9.23 -15.11
CA THR A 111 9.66 -9.36 -16.55
C THR A 111 10.62 -10.41 -17.11
N ALA A 112 10.38 -11.68 -16.82
CA ALA A 112 10.83 -12.74 -17.70
C ALA A 112 9.89 -12.66 -18.93
N PRO A 113 10.42 -12.45 -20.14
CA PRO A 113 9.59 -12.65 -21.33
C PRO A 113 9.04 -14.08 -21.23
N ARG A 114 7.71 -14.24 -21.36
CA ARG A 114 7.11 -15.56 -21.56
C ARG A 114 7.77 -16.16 -22.80
N ALA A 115 8.74 -17.05 -22.61
CA ALA A 115 9.29 -17.86 -23.69
C ALA A 115 8.15 -18.77 -24.16
N GLY A 116 7.42 -18.35 -25.19
CA GLY A 116 6.26 -19.09 -25.67
C GLY A 116 5.45 -18.44 -26.78
N GLU A 117 5.52 -17.12 -26.98
CA GLU A 117 4.83 -16.42 -28.08
C GLU A 117 5.81 -15.93 -29.16
N SER A 118 6.51 -16.88 -29.78
CA SER A 118 7.15 -16.71 -31.10
C SER A 118 7.42 -18.08 -31.70
N ALA A 119 6.35 -18.82 -32.00
CA ALA A 119 6.40 -19.96 -32.91
C ALA A 119 5.02 -20.16 -33.54
N GLY A 120 4.87 -19.72 -34.79
CA GLY A 120 3.66 -19.86 -35.61
C GLY A 120 3.12 -18.49 -36.02
N ALA A 121 3.07 -18.05 -37.27
CA ALA A 121 3.07 -18.80 -38.52
C ALA A 121 3.75 -17.96 -39.62
N ALA A 122 4.69 -18.57 -40.33
CA ALA A 122 5.05 -18.13 -41.67
C ALA A 122 4.01 -18.72 -42.64
N PRO A 123 3.31 -17.92 -43.48
CA PRO A 123 2.62 -18.47 -44.62
C PRO A 123 3.65 -18.81 -45.71
N GLU A 124 3.69 -20.10 -46.00
CA GLU A 124 4.32 -20.74 -47.15
C GLU A 124 3.85 -20.06 -48.45
N ALA A 125 4.76 -19.33 -49.10
CA ALA A 125 4.53 -18.78 -50.44
C ALA A 125 5.36 -19.58 -51.46
N THR A 126 4.71 -20.59 -52.03
CA THR A 126 5.13 -21.24 -53.27
C THR A 126 5.15 -20.21 -54.40
N GLY A 127 6.34 -19.90 -54.92
CA GLY A 127 6.53 -18.95 -56.01
C GLY A 127 7.81 -19.22 -56.79
N ARG A 128 7.65 -19.61 -58.04
CA ARG A 128 8.62 -20.21 -58.95
C ARG A 128 9.39 -19.13 -59.75
N ALA A 129 10.71 -19.29 -59.85
CA ALA A 129 11.63 -18.95 -60.96
C ALA A 129 11.81 -17.50 -61.50
N ALA A 130 13.07 -17.04 -61.50
CA ALA A 130 13.85 -16.43 -62.62
C ALA A 130 15.23 -15.98 -62.06
N VAL A 131 16.37 -16.64 -62.34
CA VAL A 131 17.27 -16.56 -63.52
C VAL A 131 18.05 -15.23 -63.66
N THR A 132 19.38 -15.41 -63.73
CA THR A 132 20.49 -14.57 -64.26
C THR A 132 21.18 -13.52 -63.40
N GLY A 133 22.52 -13.63 -63.31
CA GLY A 133 23.41 -12.49 -63.12
C GLY A 133 24.73 -12.79 -62.38
N ILE A 134 25.70 -13.39 -63.06
CA ILE A 134 27.11 -13.50 -62.61
C ILE A 134 27.84 -12.19 -62.96
N VAL A 135 28.60 -11.60 -62.01
CA VAL A 135 29.97 -11.09 -62.25
C VAL A 135 30.77 -10.95 -60.93
N PRO A 136 32.11 -11.10 -60.96
CA PRO A 136 32.95 -11.34 -59.79
C PRO A 136 33.77 -10.12 -59.32
N GLY A 137 34.23 -10.19 -58.07
CA GLY A 137 35.49 -9.61 -57.61
C GLY A 137 35.39 -8.30 -56.81
N VAL A 138 35.67 -8.37 -55.51
CA VAL A 138 36.83 -7.72 -54.86
C VAL A 138 37.07 -8.45 -53.53
N LEU A 139 38.32 -8.93 -53.38
CA LEU A 139 38.89 -9.48 -52.16
C LEU A 139 39.13 -8.37 -51.14
N LEU A 140 38.88 -8.66 -49.85
CA LEU A 140 39.77 -8.37 -48.71
C LEU A 140 39.18 -9.01 -47.44
N SER A 141 39.80 -10.12 -47.02
CA SER A 141 39.70 -10.71 -45.67
C SER A 141 40.85 -10.16 -44.80
N PRO A 142 41.05 -10.63 -43.55
CA PRO A 142 40.18 -10.49 -42.38
C PRO A 142 40.98 -9.87 -41.18
N ALA A 143 40.28 -9.38 -40.15
CA ALA A 143 40.89 -9.19 -38.83
C ALA A 143 40.14 -10.03 -37.80
N ALA A 144 40.80 -11.12 -37.42
CA ALA A 144 40.40 -12.02 -36.37
C ALA A 144 40.41 -11.32 -35.00
N ARG A 145 39.41 -11.60 -34.17
CA ARG A 145 39.68 -11.80 -32.74
C ARG A 145 38.83 -12.96 -32.23
N ALA A 146 39.54 -14.06 -32.02
CA ALA A 146 39.06 -15.29 -31.41
C ALA A 146 38.75 -15.09 -29.92
N GLY A 147 37.85 -15.92 -29.40
CA GLY A 147 37.68 -16.12 -27.96
C GLY A 147 36.26 -16.51 -27.57
N ALA A 148 35.84 -17.73 -27.93
CA ALA A 148 34.69 -18.41 -27.33
C ALA A 148 35.18 -19.35 -26.19
N PRO A 149 34.34 -20.18 -25.56
CA PRO A 149 33.83 -20.00 -24.19
C PRO A 149 34.23 -21.15 -23.22
N MET A 150 34.04 -20.99 -21.90
CA MET A 150 33.77 -22.04 -20.89
C MET A 150 33.69 -21.36 -19.49
N ALA A 151 32.58 -21.44 -18.76
CA ALA A 151 32.05 -22.55 -17.95
C ALA A 151 32.60 -22.60 -16.51
N ALA A 152 31.65 -22.71 -15.55
CA ALA A 152 31.78 -23.16 -14.16
C ALA A 152 32.58 -22.26 -13.19
N ALA A 153 32.32 -22.13 -11.88
CA ALA A 153 31.30 -22.61 -10.95
C ALA A 153 31.66 -22.07 -9.53
N ILE A 154 30.66 -21.86 -8.66
CA ILE A 154 30.67 -22.00 -7.17
C ILE A 154 31.61 -21.03 -6.39
N GLN A 155 31.14 -20.17 -5.48
CA GLN A 155 30.71 -20.40 -4.07
C GLN A 155 29.84 -19.18 -3.65
N ALA A 156 28.63 -19.25 -3.08
CA ALA A 156 28.11 -20.01 -1.94
C ALA A 156 28.84 -19.75 -0.62
N THR A 157 28.49 -18.66 0.07
CA THR A 157 28.69 -18.57 1.54
C THR A 157 27.34 -18.37 2.21
N ARG A 158 26.96 -19.40 2.95
CA ARG A 158 25.80 -19.49 3.84
C ARG A 158 25.99 -18.56 5.04
N ALA A 159 24.90 -17.97 5.51
CA ALA A 159 24.69 -17.76 6.93
C ALA A 159 23.21 -17.97 7.25
N THR A 160 22.88 -19.24 7.47
CA THR A 160 21.69 -19.71 8.16
C THR A 160 21.90 -19.50 9.66
N GLN A 161 21.08 -18.67 10.31
CA GLN A 161 20.78 -18.77 11.74
C GLN A 161 19.32 -18.37 11.93
N ALA A 162 18.40 -19.33 11.99
CA ALA A 162 18.05 -20.15 13.16
C ALA A 162 16.85 -19.54 13.90
N ILE A 163 15.66 -19.89 13.42
CA ILE A 163 14.49 -20.06 14.28
C ILE A 163 14.70 -21.39 15.00
N GLN A 164 15.07 -21.36 16.28
CA GLN A 164 14.78 -22.45 17.21
C GLN A 164 14.60 -21.95 18.64
N ALA A 165 13.60 -22.57 19.27
CA ALA A 165 13.44 -22.81 20.69
C ALA A 165 12.92 -21.67 21.59
N ILE A 166 11.59 -21.66 21.70
CA ILE A 166 10.89 -21.60 22.98
C ILE A 166 11.59 -22.57 23.95
N GLN A 167 12.31 -22.06 24.95
CA GLN A 167 12.49 -22.74 26.24
C GLN A 167 12.49 -21.74 27.39
N ALA A 168 11.74 -22.13 28.41
CA ALA A 168 11.36 -21.37 29.57
C ALA A 168 12.54 -20.89 30.42
N THR A 169 12.45 -19.66 30.91
CA THR A 169 12.98 -19.30 32.23
C THR A 169 11.90 -18.58 33.02
N ARG A 170 11.15 -19.37 33.79
CA ARG A 170 10.44 -18.89 34.99
C ARG A 170 11.50 -18.30 35.92
N ALA A 171 11.50 -16.99 36.07
CA ALA A 171 12.19 -16.35 37.20
C ALA A 171 11.29 -16.48 38.43
N THR A 172 11.71 -17.36 39.34
CA THR A 172 11.19 -17.51 40.70
C THR A 172 11.64 -16.30 41.54
N PRO A 173 10.74 -15.58 42.22
CA PRO A 173 11.16 -14.59 43.22
C PRO A 173 11.62 -15.31 44.51
N PRO A 174 12.67 -14.81 45.20
CA PRO A 174 13.10 -15.38 46.46
C PRO A 174 12.08 -15.07 47.57
N ALA A 175 11.60 -16.13 48.21
CA ALA A 175 10.94 -16.06 49.50
C ALA A 175 12.01 -15.92 50.60
N THR A 176 11.86 -14.93 51.48
CA THR A 176 12.44 -14.99 52.82
C THR A 176 11.40 -14.46 53.80
N ALA A 177 10.97 -15.38 54.66
CA ALA A 177 10.09 -15.17 55.79
C ALA A 177 10.81 -14.45 56.93
N GLY A 178 10.07 -13.66 57.71
CA GLY A 178 10.61 -13.07 58.93
C GLY A 178 9.69 -12.06 59.62
N ALA A 179 8.61 -12.58 60.22
CA ALA A 179 7.91 -12.13 61.42
C ALA A 179 8.01 -10.66 61.91
N GLY A 180 6.83 -10.05 62.16
CA GLY A 180 6.69 -8.87 63.03
C GLY A 180 5.30 -8.22 62.95
N VAL A 181 4.42 -8.58 63.91
CA VAL A 181 3.02 -8.13 64.08
C VAL A 181 2.96 -6.76 64.81
N PRO A 182 1.79 -6.20 65.21
CA PRO A 182 0.94 -5.20 64.53
C PRO A 182 0.86 -3.82 65.24
N ALA A 183 0.31 -2.80 64.56
CA ALA A 183 -0.49 -1.70 65.14
C ALA A 183 -1.08 -0.84 64.01
N ALA A 184 -2.39 -0.92 63.74
CA ALA A 184 -3.39 0.03 64.22
C ALA A 184 -3.16 1.49 63.78
N THR A 185 -3.93 1.96 62.80
CA THR A 185 -4.68 3.24 62.86
C THR A 185 -5.73 3.23 61.74
N GLN A 186 -6.99 3.11 62.14
CA GLN A 186 -8.13 3.57 61.37
C GLN A 186 -8.00 5.08 61.12
N MET A 187 -8.30 5.54 59.92
CA MET A 187 -9.02 6.79 59.75
C MET A 187 -10.18 6.59 58.76
N VAL A 188 -11.35 6.46 59.39
CA VAL A 188 -12.68 6.69 58.86
C VAL A 188 -12.86 8.19 58.54
N ARG A 189 -13.90 8.50 57.75
CA ARG A 189 -14.59 9.81 57.55
C ARG A 189 -14.01 10.71 56.44
N THR A 190 -14.80 11.42 55.62
CA THR A 190 -16.26 11.51 55.38
C THR A 190 -16.49 12.40 54.14
N SER A 191 -17.59 12.16 53.43
CA SER A 191 -18.47 13.11 52.72
C SER A 191 -17.99 14.54 52.42
N SER A 192 -18.22 14.99 51.17
CA SER A 192 -19.06 16.17 50.84
C SER A 192 -19.19 16.32 49.31
N GLY A 193 -20.41 16.25 48.78
CA GLY A 193 -20.76 16.91 47.51
C GLY A 193 -21.00 18.41 47.74
N PRO A 194 -21.87 19.10 47.00
CA PRO A 194 -22.22 19.02 45.57
C PRO A 194 -21.99 20.40 44.87
N ALA A 195 -22.10 20.47 43.54
CA ALA A 195 -22.66 21.64 42.86
C ALA A 195 -23.08 21.30 41.41
N PRO A 196 -24.38 21.33 41.09
CA PRO A 196 -24.87 21.36 39.72
C PRO A 196 -24.76 22.80 39.19
N VAL A 197 -24.08 23.01 38.06
CA VAL A 197 -24.12 24.31 37.38
C VAL A 197 -25.39 24.40 36.54
N THR A 198 -26.18 25.38 36.93
CA THR A 198 -27.51 25.77 36.47
C THR A 198 -27.56 26.10 34.99
N ARG A 199 -28.67 25.67 34.36
CA ARG A 199 -29.28 26.20 33.14
C ARG A 199 -29.08 27.72 32.95
N ARG A 200 -28.81 28.12 31.71
CA ARG A 200 -29.22 29.41 31.16
C ARG A 200 -30.05 29.17 29.89
N PRO A 201 -31.37 29.42 29.89
CA PRO A 201 -32.16 29.58 28.67
C PRO A 201 -32.34 31.07 28.34
N ALA A 202 -32.76 31.33 27.09
CA ALA A 202 -32.98 32.63 26.44
C ALA A 202 -31.67 33.31 26.00
N GLU A 203 -31.50 33.77 24.76
CA GLU A 203 -32.49 34.46 23.91
C GLU A 203 -32.39 34.07 22.43
N GLU A 204 -33.56 33.81 21.87
CA GLU A 204 -33.93 33.93 20.47
C GLU A 204 -33.99 35.42 20.10
N PRO A 205 -33.48 35.82 18.93
CA PRO A 205 -34.29 36.72 18.12
C PRO A 205 -34.60 36.15 16.73
N GLU A 206 -35.90 36.05 16.57
CA GLU A 206 -36.75 35.91 15.41
C GLU A 206 -36.32 36.76 14.18
N ARG A 207 -36.43 36.11 13.00
CA ARG A 207 -36.73 36.63 11.64
C ARG A 207 -35.88 37.75 11.02
N ALA A 208 -35.28 37.39 9.87
CA ALA A 208 -35.51 38.13 8.64
C ALA A 208 -35.62 37.17 7.45
N ALA A 209 -36.78 37.22 6.81
CA ALA A 209 -37.10 36.55 5.57
C ALA A 209 -36.41 37.25 4.38
N ALA A 210 -35.95 36.47 3.39
CA ALA A 210 -35.94 36.91 2.00
C ALA A 210 -35.92 35.69 1.08
N ALA A 211 -37.04 35.52 0.39
CA ALA A 211 -37.22 34.62 -0.73
C ALA A 211 -36.45 35.11 -1.97
N GLY A 212 -35.99 34.18 -2.80
CA GLY A 212 -35.50 34.40 -4.16
C GLY A 212 -35.25 33.05 -4.83
N GLN A 213 -36.28 32.43 -5.41
CA GLN A 213 -36.49 32.31 -6.87
C GLN A 213 -35.38 31.50 -7.58
N ALA A 214 -35.70 30.25 -7.96
CA ALA A 214 -36.06 29.88 -9.34
C ALA A 214 -34.88 30.12 -10.31
N GLY A 215 -34.15 29.09 -10.74
CA GLY A 215 -34.65 28.13 -11.71
C GLY A 215 -34.24 28.59 -13.11
N THR A 216 -33.09 28.11 -13.61
CA THR A 216 -32.77 28.16 -15.04
C THR A 216 -31.87 26.98 -15.38
N ALA A 217 -32.47 25.99 -16.02
CA ALA A 217 -31.77 24.91 -16.70
C ALA A 217 -31.19 25.44 -18.02
N PRO A 218 -29.95 25.08 -18.41
CA PRO A 218 -29.47 25.32 -19.75
C PRO A 218 -30.02 24.28 -20.75
N ALA A 219 -30.55 24.78 -21.86
CA ALA A 219 -31.10 24.01 -22.96
C ALA A 219 -30.02 23.21 -23.75
N PRO A 220 -30.37 22.07 -24.36
CA PRO A 220 -29.48 21.33 -25.25
C PRO A 220 -29.44 21.95 -26.65
N ARG A 221 -28.24 22.30 -27.14
CA ARG A 221 -28.03 22.73 -28.52
C ARG A 221 -27.76 21.50 -29.41
N ALA A 222 -28.75 21.17 -30.24
CA ALA A 222 -28.63 20.16 -31.29
C ALA A 222 -27.61 20.61 -32.35
N ALA A 223 -26.60 19.76 -32.59
CA ALA A 223 -25.74 19.84 -33.76
C ALA A 223 -26.43 19.12 -34.92
N ARG A 224 -26.79 19.88 -35.96
CA ARG A 224 -27.32 19.39 -37.22
C ARG A 224 -26.30 19.82 -38.28
N THR A 225 -25.48 18.90 -38.78
CA THR A 225 -24.75 19.09 -40.03
C THR A 225 -24.86 17.82 -40.85
N SER A 226 -25.48 18.02 -42.00
CA SER A 226 -25.79 17.07 -43.04
C SER A 226 -24.53 16.53 -43.72
N ARG A 227 -24.60 15.25 -44.09
CA ARG A 227 -23.90 14.66 -45.25
C ARG A 227 -24.44 15.30 -46.55
N PRO A 228 -23.69 15.35 -47.66
CA PRO A 228 -23.20 14.17 -48.40
C PRO A 228 -21.68 13.95 -48.34
#